data_AF-A0A1Y3XCH6-F1
#
_entry.id   AF-A0A1Y3XCH6-F1
#
_cell.length_a   1.000
_cell.length_b   1.000
_cell.length_c   1.000
_cell.angle_alpha   90.00
_cell.angle_beta   90.00
_cell.angle_gamma   90.00
#
_symmetry.space_group_name_H-M   'P 1'
#
loop_
_entity.id
_entity.type
_entity.pdbx_description
1 polymer ?
#
loop_
_entity_poly.entity_id
_entity_poly.type
_entity_poly.pdbx_seq_one_letter_code
_entity_poly.pdbx_strand_id
1 'polypeptide(L)'
;MKHTEAIASLTSKGLNEINHSNKGHLSLPTRRAILQAINEPYVIGRISILCALKVYPIWNEFFKNDTEIIGLIKKTEKYLLGQTGKKDLLKDADHLDVFADNYMEDNITAAFAAKVAVHAAYDAGAGADRVVSDYDSEEEIEDPDEWDTAFLASLVYNGGIVDLDSVDDRRNKEFWNWYLTDCIKTACVNDSLPYPAPANKATSPAKYIPYRTQLRLWKEDAKCCACINGIKEVLVKMVAFAQWSKCDFYCYTVESTSQPEIYYYKGNEPVWFGPNGIKILIYLSGKVEKLKDLMYSLCPQEGAFYLCKITIYKDNHMDIRFDYDTRDEKQKEAFNDSDFSEDFSKYPRAKEFIPDWLADILKRKRISF
;
A
#
# COMPACT_ATOMS: atom_id res chain seq x y z
N MET A 1 29.15 19.80 20.08
CA MET A 1 29.33 18.97 21.31
C MET A 1 28.45 19.36 22.50
N LYS A 2 27.78 20.54 22.53
CA LYS A 2 26.85 20.89 23.63
C LYS A 2 25.46 20.20 23.56
N HIS A 3 25.08 19.65 22.41
CA HIS A 3 23.76 19.02 22.21
C HIS A 3 23.70 17.55 22.70
N THR A 4 24.84 16.88 22.82
CA THR A 4 24.88 15.42 23.04
C THR A 4 24.45 15.00 24.46
N GLU A 5 24.78 15.79 25.49
CA GLU A 5 24.41 15.48 26.88
C GLU A 5 22.92 15.70 27.16
N ALA A 6 22.34 16.78 26.61
CA ALA A 6 20.91 17.06 26.73
C ALA A 6 20.07 15.99 26.03
N ILE A 7 20.44 15.61 24.80
CA ILE A 7 19.80 14.51 24.07
C ILE A 7 19.93 13.20 24.86
N ALA A 8 21.12 12.86 25.37
CA ALA A 8 21.31 11.64 26.15
C ALA A 8 20.45 11.60 27.42
N SER A 9 20.33 12.72 28.14
CA SER A 9 19.46 12.84 29.31
C SER A 9 17.98 12.65 28.95
N LEU A 10 17.52 13.27 27.87
CA LEU A 10 16.15 13.12 27.38
C LEU A 10 15.87 11.71 26.86
N THR A 11 16.83 11.07 26.20
CA THR A 11 16.77 9.66 25.78
C THR A 11 16.62 8.76 27.00
N SER A 12 17.42 8.95 28.06
CA SER A 12 17.27 8.18 29.29
C SER A 12 15.92 8.42 29.97
N LYS A 13 15.42 9.66 29.98
CA LYS A 13 14.07 9.98 30.47
C LYS A 13 13.01 9.22 29.68
N GLY A 14 13.06 9.25 28.35
CA GLY A 14 12.12 8.55 27.48
C GLY A 14 12.17 7.03 27.64
N LEU A 15 13.35 6.44 27.79
CA LEU A 15 13.50 5.01 28.06
C LEU A 15 12.87 4.61 29.40
N ASN A 16 13.04 5.44 30.43
CA ASN A 16 12.38 5.24 31.72
C ASN A 16 10.85 5.33 31.57
N GLU A 17 10.36 6.31 30.82
CA GLU A 17 8.93 6.48 30.55
C GLU A 17 8.31 5.25 29.88
N ILE A 18 8.92 4.76 28.79
CA ILE A 18 8.51 3.55 28.07
C ILE A 18 8.49 2.32 28.99
N ASN A 19 9.46 2.20 29.90
CA ASN A 19 9.55 1.06 30.81
C ASN A 19 8.49 1.05 31.92
N HIS A 20 7.97 2.22 32.29
CA HIS A 20 6.92 2.36 33.31
C HIS A 20 5.52 2.58 32.71
N SER A 21 5.42 2.70 31.39
CA SER A 21 4.15 2.80 30.66
C SER A 21 3.55 1.41 30.43
N ASN A 22 2.27 1.23 30.76
CA ASN A 22 1.55 -0.03 30.51
C ASN A 22 1.51 -0.39 29.01
N LYS A 23 1.39 0.63 28.13
CA LYS A 23 1.37 0.46 26.67
C LYS A 23 2.75 0.59 26.01
N GLY A 24 3.82 0.77 26.79
CA GLY A 24 5.17 1.00 26.26
C GLY A 24 5.30 2.29 25.43
N HIS A 25 4.46 3.28 25.70
CA HIS A 25 4.34 4.53 24.93
C HIS A 25 5.41 5.57 25.29
N LEU A 26 5.77 6.41 24.32
CA LEU A 26 6.64 7.58 24.50
C LEU A 26 5.85 8.85 24.20
N SER A 27 5.65 9.68 25.21
CA SER A 27 4.79 10.86 25.13
C SER A 27 5.33 11.95 24.21
N LEU A 28 4.40 12.66 23.59
CA LEU A 28 4.63 13.84 22.75
C LEU A 28 5.54 14.89 23.41
N PRO A 29 5.38 15.29 24.69
CA PRO A 29 6.28 16.25 25.33
C PRO A 29 7.73 15.77 25.37
N THR A 30 7.98 14.49 25.64
CA THR A 30 9.33 13.92 25.60
C THR A 30 9.88 13.91 24.17
N ARG A 31 9.07 13.54 23.18
CA ARG A 31 9.46 13.53 21.76
C ARG A 31 9.81 14.92 21.25
N ARG A 32 8.98 15.93 21.54
CA ARG A 32 9.23 17.34 21.20
C ARG A 32 10.47 17.88 21.89
N ALA A 33 10.66 17.62 23.19
CA ALA A 33 11.87 18.05 23.90
C ALA A 33 13.15 17.51 23.26
N ILE A 34 13.13 16.26 22.78
CA ILE A 34 14.24 15.65 22.04
C ILE A 34 14.49 16.39 20.73
N LEU A 35 13.44 16.60 19.91
CA LEU A 35 13.57 17.28 18.62
C LEU A 35 14.01 18.75 18.77
N GLN A 36 13.53 19.44 19.81
CA GLN A 36 13.98 20.78 20.22
C GLN A 36 15.44 20.79 20.69
N ALA A 37 15.90 19.75 21.39
CA ALA A 37 17.31 19.63 21.77
C ALA A 37 18.24 19.38 20.57
N ILE A 38 17.72 18.69 19.54
CA ILE A 38 18.40 18.46 18.26
C ILE A 38 18.49 19.78 17.48
N ASN A 39 17.37 20.49 17.30
CA ASN A 39 17.25 21.80 16.62
C ASN A 39 17.97 21.92 15.26
N GLU A 40 18.06 20.83 14.52
CA GLU A 40 18.72 20.77 13.21
C GLU A 40 17.71 20.23 12.19
N PRO A 41 17.13 21.07 11.32
CA PRO A 41 16.09 20.66 10.37
C PRO A 41 16.50 19.44 9.52
N TYR A 42 17.77 19.39 9.14
CA TYR A 42 18.34 18.26 8.41
C TYR A 42 18.24 16.95 9.20
N VAL A 43 18.63 16.95 10.48
CA VAL A 43 18.59 15.76 11.34
C VAL A 43 17.16 15.37 11.64
N ILE A 44 16.28 16.34 11.92
CA ILE A 44 14.86 16.11 12.18
C ILE A 44 14.19 15.45 10.95
N GLY A 45 14.42 15.97 9.75
CA GLY A 45 13.90 15.36 8.52
C GLY A 45 14.42 13.94 8.30
N ARG A 46 15.67 13.64 8.69
CA ARG A 46 16.21 12.28 8.62
C ARG A 46 15.57 11.33 9.63
N ILE A 47 15.17 11.81 10.81
CA ILE A 47 14.36 11.02 11.76
C ILE A 47 13.03 10.64 11.11
N SER A 48 12.33 11.60 10.48
CA SER A 48 11.07 11.31 9.78
C SER A 48 11.26 10.29 8.64
N ILE A 49 12.35 10.39 7.86
CA ILE A 49 12.70 9.38 6.83
C ILE A 49 12.91 7.99 7.46
N LEU A 50 13.62 7.90 8.58
CA LEU A 50 13.88 6.62 9.25
C LEU A 50 12.58 6.00 9.78
N CYS A 51 11.66 6.81 10.30
CA CYS A 51 10.32 6.36 10.67
C CYS A 51 9.56 5.80 9.45
N ALA A 52 9.60 6.48 8.30
CA ALA A 52 9.03 5.97 7.06
C ALA A 52 9.68 4.65 6.60
N LEU A 53 11.01 4.55 6.65
CA LEU A 53 11.74 3.32 6.31
C LEU A 53 11.42 2.16 7.26
N LYS A 54 11.13 2.44 8.54
CA LYS A 54 10.77 1.41 9.53
C LYS A 54 9.45 0.72 9.19
N VAL A 55 8.49 1.45 8.62
CA VAL A 55 7.16 0.94 8.27
C VAL A 55 6.99 0.62 6.78
N TYR A 56 7.89 1.10 5.92
CA TYR A 56 7.89 0.82 4.47
C TYR A 56 7.71 -0.67 4.10
N PRO A 57 8.30 -1.65 4.82
CA PRO A 57 8.07 -3.07 4.51
C PRO A 57 6.59 -3.48 4.49
N ILE A 58 5.73 -2.84 5.29
CA ILE A 58 4.28 -3.10 5.34
C ILE A 58 3.64 -2.70 4.00
N TRP A 59 3.97 -1.51 3.49
CA TRP A 59 3.52 -1.07 2.17
C TRP A 59 4.03 -1.99 1.06
N ASN A 60 5.34 -2.30 1.08
CA ASN A 60 5.98 -3.11 0.05
C ASN A 60 5.46 -4.57 0.03
N GLU A 61 5.00 -5.10 1.16
CA GLU A 61 4.33 -6.40 1.24
C GLU A 61 2.92 -6.34 0.61
N PHE A 62 2.18 -5.25 0.86
CA PHE A 62 0.83 -5.04 0.35
C PHE A 62 0.82 -4.73 -1.16
N PHE A 63 1.62 -3.77 -1.61
CA PHE A 63 1.73 -3.36 -3.00
C PHE A 63 3.12 -3.69 -3.56
N LYS A 64 3.30 -4.97 -3.92
CA LYS A 64 4.56 -5.48 -4.48
C LYS A 64 4.90 -4.77 -5.78
N ASN A 65 6.16 -4.37 -5.92
CA ASN A 65 6.72 -3.65 -7.07
C ASN A 65 6.35 -2.17 -7.18
N ASP A 66 5.62 -1.59 -6.22
CA ASP A 66 5.56 -0.13 -6.13
C ASP A 66 6.96 0.42 -5.88
N THR A 67 7.31 1.48 -6.62
CA THR A 67 8.56 2.21 -6.43
C THR A 67 8.34 3.67 -6.07
N GLU A 68 7.09 4.12 -6.02
CA GLU A 68 6.76 5.53 -5.81
C GLU A 68 6.96 5.92 -4.35
N ILE A 69 6.49 5.10 -3.39
CA ILE A 69 6.64 5.42 -1.96
C ILE A 69 8.12 5.42 -1.56
N ILE A 70 8.89 4.40 -1.94
CA ILE A 70 10.35 4.40 -1.69
C ILE A 70 11.07 5.50 -2.49
N GLY A 71 10.54 5.86 -3.65
CA GLY A 71 10.99 6.97 -4.48
C GLY A 71 10.83 8.31 -3.76
N LEU A 72 9.69 8.54 -3.12
CA LEU A 72 9.42 9.72 -2.30
C LEU A 72 10.38 9.79 -1.12
N ILE A 73 10.55 8.70 -0.37
CA ILE A 73 11.49 8.66 0.76
C ILE A 73 12.92 9.05 0.31
N LYS A 74 13.37 8.55 -0.84
CA LYS A 74 14.67 8.93 -1.44
C LYS A 74 14.69 10.39 -1.90
N LYS A 75 13.59 10.90 -2.45
CA LYS A 75 13.47 12.29 -2.88
C LYS A 75 13.50 13.25 -1.68
N THR A 76 12.89 12.88 -0.56
CA THR A 76 12.95 13.61 0.70
C THR A 76 14.39 13.73 1.19
N GLU A 77 15.19 12.66 1.17
CA GLU A 77 16.61 12.73 1.53
C GLU A 77 17.39 13.64 0.57
N LYS A 78 17.16 13.52 -0.74
CA LYS A 78 17.76 14.42 -1.74
C LYS A 78 17.41 15.89 -1.48
N TYR A 79 16.20 16.17 -1.04
CA TYR A 79 15.78 17.53 -0.68
C TYR A 79 16.55 18.05 0.53
N LEU A 80 16.67 17.23 1.59
CA LEU A 80 17.46 17.58 2.78
C LEU A 80 18.94 17.82 2.43
N LEU A 81 19.47 17.14 1.41
CA LEU A 81 20.82 17.34 0.86
C LEU A 81 20.92 18.52 -0.13
N GLY A 82 19.84 19.27 -0.38
CA GLY A 82 19.81 20.40 -1.31
C GLY A 82 19.85 20.01 -2.80
N GLN A 83 19.57 18.76 -3.14
CA GLN A 83 19.66 18.21 -4.50
C GLN A 83 18.33 18.25 -5.28
N THR A 84 17.22 18.60 -4.62
CA THR A 84 15.92 18.84 -5.27
C THR A 84 15.20 20.00 -4.59
N GLY A 85 14.26 20.64 -5.29
CA GLY A 85 13.54 21.80 -4.77
C GLY A 85 12.31 21.41 -3.92
N LYS A 86 11.96 22.27 -2.96
CA LYS A 86 10.77 22.08 -2.09
C LYS A 86 9.49 21.86 -2.89
N LYS A 87 9.28 22.66 -3.95
CA LYS A 87 8.08 22.56 -4.80
C LYS A 87 7.95 21.19 -5.47
N ASP A 88 9.06 20.63 -5.93
CA ASP A 88 9.06 19.33 -6.59
C ASP A 88 8.86 18.20 -5.58
N LEU A 89 9.42 18.31 -4.37
CA LEU A 89 9.17 17.36 -3.28
C LEU A 89 7.68 17.36 -2.90
N LEU A 90 7.12 18.54 -2.60
CA LEU A 90 5.75 18.65 -2.12
C LEU A 90 4.73 18.23 -3.17
N LYS A 91 4.98 18.53 -4.45
CA LYS A 91 4.11 18.06 -5.54
C LYS A 91 3.98 16.53 -5.56
N ASP A 92 5.09 15.82 -5.38
CA ASP A 92 5.08 14.35 -5.34
C ASP A 92 4.45 13.84 -4.04
N ALA A 93 4.67 14.54 -2.92
CA ALA A 93 4.02 14.22 -1.65
C ALA A 93 2.50 14.36 -1.74
N ASP A 94 1.99 15.48 -2.25
CA ASP A 94 0.55 15.74 -2.44
C ASP A 94 -0.10 14.69 -3.34
N HIS A 95 0.59 14.30 -4.42
CA HIS A 95 0.12 13.24 -5.32
C HIS A 95 0.07 11.88 -4.61
N LEU A 96 1.10 11.55 -3.83
CA LEU A 96 1.20 10.27 -3.15
C LEU A 96 0.32 10.17 -1.91
N ASP A 97 -0.09 11.30 -1.33
CA ASP A 97 -1.07 11.38 -0.26
C ASP A 97 -2.45 10.90 -0.76
N VAL A 98 -2.91 11.50 -1.86
CA VAL A 98 -4.15 11.11 -2.55
C VAL A 98 -4.06 9.67 -3.04
N PHE A 99 -2.89 9.24 -3.51
CA PHE A 99 -2.67 7.84 -3.91
C PHE A 99 -2.82 6.88 -2.73
N ALA A 100 -2.24 7.18 -1.57
CA ALA A 100 -2.36 6.36 -0.37
C ALA A 100 -3.82 6.28 0.14
N ASP A 101 -4.57 7.38 0.08
CA ASP A 101 -5.99 7.42 0.47
C ASP A 101 -6.85 6.43 -0.31
N ASN A 102 -6.51 6.16 -1.57
CA ASN A 102 -7.26 5.21 -2.39
C ASN A 102 -7.23 3.78 -1.85
N TYR A 103 -6.27 3.46 -0.98
CA TYR A 103 -6.09 2.12 -0.39
C TYR A 103 -6.54 2.05 1.08
N MET A 104 -7.13 3.11 1.62
CA MET A 104 -7.55 3.17 3.03
C MET A 104 -8.60 2.09 3.37
N GLU A 105 -9.56 1.85 2.46
CA GLU A 105 -10.58 0.81 2.61
C GLU A 105 -10.02 -0.61 2.41
N ASP A 106 -8.98 -0.76 1.57
CA ASP A 106 -8.40 -2.06 1.24
C ASP A 106 -7.48 -2.57 2.35
N ASN A 107 -6.62 -1.68 2.85
CA ASN A 107 -5.69 -1.95 3.95
C ASN A 107 -5.21 -0.64 4.57
N ILE A 108 -5.93 -0.18 5.59
CA ILE A 108 -5.63 1.02 6.37
C ILE A 108 -4.17 1.04 6.85
N THR A 109 -3.63 -0.08 7.35
CA THR A 109 -2.25 -0.15 7.86
C THR A 109 -1.22 0.09 6.75
N ALA A 110 -1.44 -0.47 5.56
CA ALA A 110 -0.58 -0.24 4.41
C ALA A 110 -0.71 1.20 3.88
N ALA A 111 -1.94 1.69 3.74
CA ALA A 111 -2.20 3.07 3.33
C ALA A 111 -1.50 4.08 4.25
N PHE A 112 -1.59 3.89 5.57
CA PHE A 112 -0.88 4.74 6.50
C PHE A 112 0.64 4.52 6.50
N ALA A 113 1.15 3.33 6.19
CA ALA A 113 2.59 3.14 5.96
C ALA A 113 3.10 4.00 4.78
N ALA A 114 2.29 4.17 3.73
CA ALA A 114 2.57 5.12 2.65
C ALA A 114 2.44 6.58 3.11
N LYS A 115 1.40 6.93 3.87
CA LYS A 115 1.23 8.29 4.42
C LYS A 115 2.37 8.70 5.35
N VAL A 116 2.98 7.79 6.11
CA VAL A 116 4.18 8.12 6.91
C VAL A 116 5.32 8.64 6.03
N ALA A 117 5.48 8.14 4.79
CA ALA A 117 6.46 8.67 3.84
C ALA A 117 6.08 10.08 3.34
N VAL A 118 4.79 10.33 3.15
CA VAL A 118 4.23 11.65 2.80
C VAL A 118 4.46 12.65 3.93
N HIS A 119 4.13 12.29 5.17
CA HIS A 119 4.39 13.12 6.36
C HIS A 119 5.88 13.43 6.50
N ALA A 120 6.77 12.46 6.26
CA ALA A 120 8.21 12.71 6.25
C ALA A 120 8.63 13.75 5.19
N ALA A 121 8.01 13.76 4.02
CA ALA A 121 8.23 14.78 3.00
C ALA A 121 7.71 16.16 3.44
N TYR A 122 6.54 16.22 4.07
CA TYR A 122 5.97 17.45 4.62
C TYR A 122 6.84 18.02 5.77
N ASP A 123 7.30 17.18 6.69
CA ASP A 123 8.21 17.57 7.78
C ASP A 123 9.49 18.18 7.24
N ALA A 124 10.14 17.51 6.27
CA ALA A 124 11.33 18.02 5.61
C ALA A 124 11.04 19.37 4.94
N GLY A 125 9.92 19.48 4.21
CA GLY A 125 9.52 20.68 3.50
C GLY A 125 9.16 21.86 4.41
N ALA A 126 8.59 21.61 5.58
CA ALA A 126 8.17 22.64 6.54
C ALA A 126 9.35 23.27 7.29
N GLY A 127 10.47 22.56 7.44
CA GLY A 127 11.59 22.98 8.29
C GLY A 127 11.28 22.79 9.78
N ALA A 128 12.16 23.27 10.67
CA ALA A 128 12.00 23.08 12.12
C ALA A 128 10.75 23.76 12.73
N ASP A 129 10.14 24.72 12.03
CA ASP A 129 9.04 25.53 12.54
C ASP A 129 7.75 24.74 12.83
N ARG A 130 7.53 23.59 12.17
CA ARG A 130 6.34 22.72 12.45
C ARG A 130 6.55 21.78 13.64
N VAL A 131 7.79 21.39 13.92
CA VAL A 131 8.12 20.37 14.92
C VAL A 131 8.20 20.94 16.35
N VAL A 132 8.26 22.28 16.47
CA VAL A 132 8.50 23.01 17.73
C VAL A 132 7.27 23.80 18.21
N SER A 133 6.11 23.71 17.54
CA SER A 133 4.94 24.54 17.91
C SER A 133 4.45 24.23 19.35
N ASP A 134 4.10 25.30 20.09
CA ASP A 134 3.80 25.30 21.54
C ASP A 134 2.38 24.77 21.90
N TYR A 135 1.71 24.03 21.00
CA TYR A 135 0.35 23.53 21.26
C TYR A 135 0.36 22.33 22.21
N ASP A 136 -0.18 22.50 23.41
CA ASP A 136 0.05 21.62 24.57
C ASP A 136 -0.90 20.39 24.67
N SER A 137 -1.66 20.03 23.63
CA SER A 137 -2.76 19.05 23.79
C SER A 137 -3.05 18.20 22.54
N GLU A 138 -2.27 17.16 22.24
CA GLU A 138 -2.35 16.57 20.89
C GLU A 138 -2.20 15.04 20.74
N GLU A 139 -2.14 14.25 21.82
CA GLU A 139 -2.37 12.78 21.70
C GLU A 139 -3.87 12.40 21.83
N GLU A 140 -4.73 13.38 22.12
CA GLU A 140 -6.19 13.31 22.02
C GLU A 140 -6.72 13.91 20.70
N ILE A 141 -5.84 14.33 19.77
CA ILE A 141 -6.31 14.73 18.42
C ILE A 141 -6.86 13.50 17.73
N GLU A 142 -8.12 13.58 17.31
CA GLU A 142 -8.80 12.54 16.52
C GLU A 142 -8.32 12.47 15.07
N ASP A 143 -7.71 13.55 14.53
CA ASP A 143 -7.24 13.64 13.14
C ASP A 143 -5.80 13.10 12.97
N PRO A 144 -5.63 11.96 12.27
CA PRO A 144 -4.31 11.38 12.02
C PRO A 144 -3.37 12.27 11.18
N ASP A 145 -3.90 13.22 10.41
CA ASP A 145 -3.11 14.12 9.57
C ASP A 145 -2.38 15.19 10.40
N GLU A 146 -2.82 15.42 11.64
CA GLU A 146 -2.19 16.34 12.60
C GLU A 146 -1.15 15.66 13.50
N TRP A 147 -1.08 14.32 13.48
CA TRP A 147 -0.08 13.58 14.24
C TRP A 147 1.32 13.72 13.64
N ASP A 148 2.32 13.77 14.51
CA ASP A 148 3.70 13.76 14.06
C ASP A 148 4.09 12.40 13.43
N THR A 149 5.04 12.46 12.50
CA THR A 149 5.47 11.29 11.71
C THR A 149 5.92 10.10 12.56
N ALA A 150 6.56 10.34 13.71
CA ALA A 150 7.04 9.26 14.56
C ALA A 150 5.90 8.55 15.28
N PHE A 151 4.90 9.29 15.76
CA PHE A 151 3.70 8.72 16.37
C PHE A 151 2.89 7.91 15.35
N LEU A 152 2.65 8.47 14.17
CA LEU A 152 1.93 7.78 13.09
C LEU A 152 2.64 6.47 12.70
N ALA A 153 3.95 6.52 12.52
CA ALA A 153 4.77 5.33 12.25
C ALA A 153 4.69 4.29 13.39
N SER A 154 4.61 4.74 14.65
CA SER A 154 4.48 3.82 15.79
C SER A 154 3.17 3.04 15.73
N LEU A 155 2.05 3.71 15.42
CA LEU A 155 0.72 3.12 15.30
C LEU A 155 0.64 2.14 14.11
N VAL A 156 1.24 2.51 12.98
CA VAL A 156 1.36 1.60 11.83
C VAL A 156 2.18 0.36 12.19
N TYR A 157 3.26 0.53 12.94
CA TYR A 157 4.11 -0.58 13.37
C TYR A 157 3.43 -1.49 14.39
N ASN A 158 2.70 -0.94 15.36
CA ASN A 158 2.14 -1.69 16.47
C ASN A 158 0.69 -2.18 16.22
N GLY A 159 0.06 -1.78 15.12
CA GLY A 159 -1.32 -2.14 14.75
C GLY A 159 -2.40 -1.16 15.23
N GLY A 160 -2.03 -0.16 16.02
CA GLY A 160 -2.94 0.83 16.61
C GLY A 160 -3.54 1.83 15.65
N ILE A 161 -3.12 1.83 14.38
CA ILE A 161 -3.69 2.72 13.35
C ILE A 161 -5.10 2.29 12.92
N VAL A 162 -5.44 1.02 13.09
CA VAL A 162 -6.80 0.49 12.83
C VAL A 162 -7.73 0.87 13.99
N ASP A 163 -7.21 0.75 15.20
CA ASP A 163 -7.91 0.98 16.47
C ASP A 163 -6.86 1.18 17.59
N LEU A 164 -6.92 2.32 18.29
CA LEU A 164 -5.99 2.68 19.36
C LEU A 164 -6.05 1.73 20.57
N ASP A 165 -7.15 1.01 20.74
CA ASP A 165 -7.28 -0.03 21.77
C ASP A 165 -6.67 -1.36 21.34
N SER A 166 -6.35 -1.52 20.06
CA SER A 166 -5.72 -2.71 19.46
C SER A 166 -4.19 -2.62 19.38
N VAL A 167 -3.56 -1.64 20.06
CA VAL A 167 -2.10 -1.48 20.13
C VAL A 167 -1.43 -2.73 20.73
N ASP A 168 -0.47 -3.31 20.03
CA ASP A 168 0.43 -4.33 20.59
C ASP A 168 1.50 -3.64 21.46
N ASP A 169 1.31 -3.68 22.79
CA ASP A 169 2.20 -3.06 23.78
C ASP A 169 3.67 -3.45 23.60
N ARG A 170 3.94 -4.70 23.21
CA ARG A 170 5.32 -5.19 23.02
C ARG A 170 5.93 -4.56 21.77
N ARG A 171 5.20 -4.52 20.66
CA ARG A 171 5.67 -3.87 19.42
C ARG A 171 5.78 -2.35 19.57
N ASN A 172 4.88 -1.74 20.34
CA ASN A 172 4.94 -0.31 20.63
C ASN A 172 6.20 0.03 21.43
N LYS A 173 6.47 -0.74 22.50
CA LYS A 173 7.72 -0.64 23.26
C LYS A 173 8.95 -0.83 22.37
N GLU A 174 8.93 -1.83 21.48
CA GLU A 174 10.02 -2.08 20.54
C GLU A 174 10.28 -0.88 19.62
N PHE A 175 9.22 -0.30 19.04
CA PHE A 175 9.32 0.87 18.18
C PHE A 175 9.94 2.06 18.91
N TRP A 176 9.44 2.39 20.10
CA TRP A 176 9.92 3.56 20.83
C TRP A 176 11.33 3.38 21.41
N ASN A 177 11.71 2.17 21.82
CA ASN A 177 13.10 1.88 22.16
C ASN A 177 14.00 2.11 20.95
N TRP A 178 13.66 1.53 19.79
CA TRP A 178 14.41 1.73 18.54
C TRP A 178 14.49 3.21 18.14
N TYR A 179 13.40 3.97 18.30
CA TYR A 179 13.36 5.40 18.03
C TYR A 179 14.42 6.16 18.87
N LEU A 180 14.47 5.85 20.17
CA LEU A 180 15.38 6.50 21.12
C LEU A 180 16.84 6.06 20.99
N THR A 181 17.12 4.80 20.63
CA THR A 181 18.48 4.23 20.64
C THR A 181 19.16 4.25 19.27
N ASP A 182 18.43 3.89 18.22
CA ASP A 182 19.00 3.62 16.89
C ASP A 182 18.59 4.69 15.87
N CYS A 183 17.31 5.09 15.85
CA CYS A 183 16.81 6.06 14.87
C CYS A 183 17.52 7.42 15.02
N ILE A 184 17.45 8.06 16.19
CA ILE A 184 18.08 9.36 16.45
C ILE A 184 19.59 9.30 16.17
N LYS A 185 20.26 8.23 16.62
CA LYS A 185 21.69 8.04 16.40
C LYS A 185 22.03 7.95 14.91
N THR A 186 21.23 7.19 14.15
CA THR A 186 21.39 7.04 12.69
C THR A 186 21.14 8.36 11.95
N ALA A 187 20.16 9.15 12.38
CA ALA A 187 19.88 10.46 11.80
C ALA A 187 21.00 11.49 12.03
N CYS A 188 21.74 11.37 13.14
CA CYS A 188 22.85 12.25 13.48
C CYS A 188 24.16 11.95 12.73
N VAL A 189 24.37 10.72 12.22
CA VAL A 189 25.61 10.35 11.51
C VAL A 189 25.50 10.63 10.02
N ASN A 190 26.55 11.18 9.38
CA ASN A 190 26.55 11.52 7.95
C ASN A 190 26.66 10.30 7.00
N ASP A 191 26.29 9.12 7.46
CA ASP A 191 26.27 7.89 6.66
C ASP A 191 24.98 7.78 5.84
N SER A 192 25.00 6.97 4.79
CA SER A 192 23.81 6.64 4.00
C SER A 192 22.72 6.08 4.90
N LEU A 193 21.48 6.53 4.72
CA LEU A 193 20.34 5.92 5.39
C LEU A 193 20.15 4.45 4.97
N PRO A 194 19.60 3.60 5.85
CA PRO A 194 19.51 2.15 5.65
C PRO A 194 18.38 1.79 4.69
N TYR A 195 18.48 2.24 3.44
CA TYR A 195 17.54 1.87 2.40
C TYR A 195 17.56 0.35 2.18
N PRO A 196 16.40 -0.27 1.92
CA PRO A 196 16.35 -1.65 1.46
C PRO A 196 17.28 -1.80 0.25
N ALA A 197 18.07 -2.87 0.24
CA ALA A 197 18.95 -3.15 -0.89
C ALA A 197 18.12 -3.07 -2.18
N PRO A 198 18.58 -2.35 -3.22
CA PRO A 198 17.87 -2.34 -4.48
C PRO A 198 17.71 -3.79 -4.89
N ALA A 199 16.45 -4.23 -5.06
CA ALA A 199 16.19 -5.52 -5.66
C ALA A 199 16.95 -5.51 -6.99
N ASN A 200 17.98 -6.35 -7.11
CA ASN A 200 18.78 -6.45 -8.32
C ASN A 200 17.85 -6.84 -9.48
N LYS A 201 17.40 -5.84 -10.22
CA LYS A 201 17.06 -5.85 -11.63
C LYS A 201 16.95 -4.39 -12.05
N ALA A 202 17.89 -3.96 -12.89
CA ALA A 202 17.73 -2.80 -13.73
C ALA A 202 16.48 -3.04 -14.60
N THR A 203 15.35 -2.58 -14.11
CA THR A 203 14.14 -2.38 -14.89
C THR A 203 13.96 -0.87 -14.88
N SER A 204 13.83 -0.27 -16.05
CA SER A 204 13.46 1.14 -16.21
C SER A 204 12.38 1.50 -15.18
N PRO A 205 12.37 2.73 -14.62
CA PRO A 205 11.31 3.13 -13.68
C PRO A 205 9.97 2.75 -14.32
N ALA A 206 9.19 1.92 -13.61
CA ALA A 206 7.95 1.39 -14.13
C ALA A 206 7.11 2.55 -14.61
N LYS A 207 6.62 2.47 -15.85
CA LYS A 207 5.78 3.53 -16.41
C LYS A 207 4.62 3.82 -15.46
N TYR A 208 4.46 5.08 -15.08
CA TYR A 208 3.31 5.55 -14.30
C TYR A 208 2.01 5.24 -15.05
N ILE A 209 1.14 4.45 -14.42
CA ILE A 209 -0.20 4.14 -14.91
C ILE A 209 -1.17 4.95 -14.05
N PRO A 210 -1.99 5.83 -14.63
CA PRO A 210 -2.95 6.61 -13.86
C PRO A 210 -3.93 5.71 -13.11
N TYR A 211 -4.51 6.25 -12.03
CA TYR A 211 -5.54 5.55 -11.27
C TYR A 211 -6.75 5.19 -12.14
N ARG A 212 -7.30 3.99 -11.90
CA ARG A 212 -8.44 3.44 -12.64
C ARG A 212 -9.73 3.70 -11.88
N THR A 213 -10.59 4.55 -12.43
CA THR A 213 -11.90 4.84 -11.85
C THR A 213 -12.85 3.65 -11.89
N GLN A 214 -12.58 2.67 -12.77
CA GLN A 214 -13.39 1.46 -12.90
C GLN A 214 -13.47 0.59 -11.64
N LEU A 215 -12.53 0.72 -10.70
CA LEU A 215 -12.41 -0.18 -9.54
C LEU A 215 -13.65 -0.21 -8.63
N ARG A 216 -14.48 0.84 -8.64
CA ARG A 216 -15.70 0.93 -7.82
C ARG A 216 -17.00 0.59 -8.58
N LEU A 217 -16.94 0.43 -9.90
CA LEU A 217 -18.13 0.19 -10.74
C LEU A 217 -18.90 -1.07 -10.34
N TRP A 218 -18.23 -2.07 -9.80
CA TRP A 218 -18.89 -3.28 -9.33
C TRP A 218 -19.86 -3.04 -8.16
N LYS A 219 -19.67 -1.96 -7.38
CA LYS A 219 -20.59 -1.48 -6.33
C LYS A 219 -21.56 -0.43 -6.86
N GLU A 220 -21.06 0.49 -7.68
CA GLU A 220 -21.77 1.73 -8.04
C GLU A 220 -22.69 1.59 -9.25
N ASP A 221 -22.36 0.74 -10.22
CA ASP A 221 -23.21 0.47 -11.39
C ASP A 221 -24.16 -0.70 -11.14
N ALA A 222 -25.45 -0.49 -11.42
CA ALA A 222 -26.49 -1.47 -11.15
C ALA A 222 -26.31 -2.79 -11.91
N LYS A 223 -25.79 -2.76 -13.15
CA LYS A 223 -25.59 -3.98 -13.96
C LYS A 223 -24.35 -4.74 -13.49
N CYS A 224 -23.27 -4.03 -13.16
CA CYS A 224 -22.06 -4.63 -12.61
C CYS A 224 -22.35 -5.26 -11.24
N CYS A 225 -23.05 -4.53 -10.36
CA CYS A 225 -23.49 -5.01 -9.05
C CYS A 225 -24.38 -6.26 -9.16
N ALA A 226 -25.36 -6.27 -10.07
CA ALA A 226 -26.17 -7.46 -10.32
C ALA A 226 -25.34 -8.67 -10.78
N CYS A 227 -24.30 -8.44 -11.59
CA CYS A 227 -23.40 -9.50 -12.03
C CYS A 227 -22.59 -10.08 -10.85
N ILE A 228 -22.01 -9.22 -10.01
CA ILE A 228 -21.28 -9.62 -8.81
C ILE A 228 -22.16 -10.35 -7.81
N ASN A 229 -23.39 -9.87 -7.57
CA ASN A 229 -24.31 -10.54 -6.66
C ASN A 229 -24.62 -11.97 -7.11
N GLY A 230 -24.78 -12.20 -8.42
CA GLY A 230 -24.94 -13.55 -8.96
C GLY A 230 -23.73 -14.47 -8.76
N ILE A 231 -22.50 -13.92 -8.75
CA ILE A 231 -21.27 -14.66 -8.42
C ILE A 231 -21.23 -14.94 -6.91
N LYS A 232 -21.47 -13.90 -6.09
CA LYS A 232 -21.47 -13.95 -4.63
C LYS A 232 -22.43 -15.02 -4.11
N GLU A 233 -23.65 -15.07 -4.63
CA GLU A 233 -24.66 -16.05 -4.22
C GLU A 233 -24.19 -17.50 -4.37
N VAL A 234 -23.46 -17.81 -5.44
CA VAL A 234 -22.93 -19.16 -5.68
C VAL A 234 -21.78 -19.46 -4.72
N LEU A 235 -20.82 -18.54 -4.60
CA LEU A 235 -19.66 -18.73 -3.73
C LEU A 235 -20.05 -18.83 -2.25
N VAL A 236 -21.00 -18.02 -1.77
CA VAL A 236 -21.57 -18.11 -0.42
C VAL A 236 -22.20 -19.47 -0.18
N LYS A 237 -22.99 -19.99 -1.13
CA LYS A 237 -23.57 -21.34 -1.03
C LYS A 237 -22.50 -22.42 -0.95
N MET A 238 -21.40 -22.29 -1.69
CA MET A 238 -20.27 -23.22 -1.62
C MET A 238 -19.61 -23.20 -0.24
N VAL A 239 -19.28 -22.01 0.28
CA VAL A 239 -18.68 -21.84 1.62
C VAL A 239 -19.58 -22.43 2.70
N ALA A 240 -20.88 -22.13 2.67
CA ALA A 240 -21.84 -22.62 3.64
C ALA A 240 -22.04 -24.15 3.55
N PHE A 241 -22.24 -24.70 2.35
CA PHE A 241 -22.48 -26.13 2.16
C PHE A 241 -21.29 -26.98 2.60
N ALA A 242 -20.08 -26.56 2.23
CA ALA A 242 -18.86 -27.31 2.50
C ALA A 242 -18.17 -26.94 3.83
N GLN A 243 -18.79 -26.01 4.60
CA GLN A 243 -18.32 -25.54 5.90
C GLN A 243 -16.88 -24.98 5.86
N TRP A 244 -16.57 -24.19 4.82
CA TRP A 244 -15.27 -23.55 4.67
C TRP A 244 -15.15 -22.29 5.54
N SER A 245 -13.93 -21.96 5.98
CA SER A 245 -13.65 -20.70 6.68
C SER A 245 -13.62 -19.52 5.71
N LYS A 246 -13.10 -19.73 4.50
CA LYS A 246 -13.19 -18.79 3.38
C LYS A 246 -13.01 -19.51 2.04
N CYS A 247 -13.31 -18.80 0.96
CA CYS A 247 -13.15 -19.21 -0.43
C CYS A 247 -12.54 -18.05 -1.24
N ASP A 248 -11.45 -18.31 -1.95
CA ASP A 248 -10.87 -17.38 -2.92
C ASP A 248 -11.18 -17.88 -4.34
N PHE A 249 -11.86 -17.07 -5.13
CA PHE A 249 -12.11 -17.29 -6.55
C PHE A 249 -11.25 -16.35 -7.37
N TYR A 250 -10.41 -16.90 -8.24
CA TYR A 250 -9.60 -16.17 -9.20
C TYR A 250 -10.17 -16.43 -10.59
N CYS A 251 -10.35 -15.39 -11.38
CA CYS A 251 -10.72 -15.53 -12.78
C CYS A 251 -9.79 -14.67 -13.63
N TYR A 252 -8.79 -15.32 -14.21
CA TYR A 252 -7.93 -14.70 -15.22
C TYR A 252 -8.67 -14.76 -16.55
N THR A 253 -8.87 -13.62 -17.20
CA THR A 253 -9.64 -13.54 -18.44
C THR A 253 -8.92 -12.65 -19.45
N VAL A 254 -8.52 -13.26 -20.57
CA VAL A 254 -7.81 -12.62 -21.67
C VAL A 254 -8.54 -13.03 -22.95
N GLU A 255 -9.00 -12.04 -23.70
CA GLU A 255 -9.79 -12.17 -24.91
C GLU A 255 -11.11 -12.92 -24.67
N SER A 256 -11.24 -14.15 -25.17
CA SER A 256 -12.39 -15.04 -24.98
C SER A 256 -12.04 -16.25 -24.11
N THR A 257 -10.81 -16.30 -23.58
CA THR A 257 -10.30 -17.40 -22.78
C THR A 257 -10.25 -17.00 -21.31
N SER A 258 -10.85 -17.84 -20.46
CA SER A 258 -10.84 -17.66 -19.02
C SER A 258 -10.23 -18.87 -18.31
N GLN A 259 -9.38 -18.62 -17.32
CA GLN A 259 -8.80 -19.63 -16.43
C GLN A 259 -9.31 -19.39 -15.00
N PRO A 260 -10.50 -19.91 -14.65
CA PRO A 260 -11.05 -19.79 -13.31
C PRO A 260 -10.43 -20.80 -12.33
N GLU A 261 -10.08 -20.35 -11.14
CA GLU A 261 -9.61 -21.18 -10.04
C GLU A 261 -10.36 -20.87 -8.76
N ILE A 262 -10.64 -21.89 -7.96
CA ILE A 262 -11.20 -21.73 -6.62
C ILE A 262 -10.27 -22.40 -5.63
N TYR A 263 -9.95 -21.68 -4.55
CA TYR A 263 -9.28 -22.21 -3.38
C TYR A 263 -10.19 -22.06 -2.17
N TYR A 264 -10.31 -23.13 -1.39
CA TYR A 264 -11.09 -23.11 -0.16
C TYR A 264 -10.22 -23.40 1.05
N TYR A 265 -10.71 -23.01 2.23
CA TYR A 265 -9.97 -23.10 3.47
C TYR A 265 -10.79 -23.84 4.51
N LYS A 266 -10.18 -24.84 5.16
CA LYS A 266 -10.72 -25.52 6.36
C LYS A 266 -9.95 -25.13 7.64
N GLY A 267 -9.06 -24.14 7.50
CA GLY A 267 -8.07 -23.66 8.46
C GLY A 267 -7.32 -22.50 7.80
N ASN A 268 -6.00 -22.40 8.01
CA ASN A 268 -5.19 -21.32 7.39
C ASN A 268 -4.65 -21.67 6.00
N GLU A 269 -4.56 -22.96 5.66
CA GLU A 269 -3.97 -23.41 4.39
C GLU A 269 -4.98 -23.45 3.24
N PRO A 270 -4.64 -22.93 2.04
CA PRO A 270 -5.47 -23.02 0.86
C PRO A 270 -5.50 -24.44 0.30
N VAL A 271 -6.69 -24.92 -0.04
CA VAL A 271 -6.89 -26.16 -0.78
C VAL A 271 -7.54 -25.84 -2.12
N TRP A 272 -6.90 -26.26 -3.20
CA TRP A 272 -7.46 -26.10 -4.54
C TRP A 272 -8.72 -26.94 -4.71
N PHE A 273 -9.80 -26.32 -5.20
CA PHE A 273 -11.10 -26.98 -5.38
C PHE A 273 -11.06 -28.10 -6.43
N GLY A 274 -10.13 -27.99 -7.39
CA GLY A 274 -9.83 -29.04 -8.36
C GLY A 274 -10.79 -29.14 -9.54
N PRO A 275 -10.54 -30.08 -10.47
CA PRO A 275 -11.20 -30.17 -11.77
C PRO A 275 -12.66 -30.62 -11.70
N ASN A 276 -13.08 -31.25 -10.60
CA ASN A 276 -14.47 -31.72 -10.41
C ASN A 276 -15.47 -30.55 -10.34
N GLY A 277 -14.99 -29.32 -10.15
CA GLY A 277 -15.76 -28.08 -10.14
C GLY A 277 -16.09 -27.48 -11.51
N ILE A 278 -15.74 -28.13 -12.62
CA ILE A 278 -15.73 -27.50 -13.96
C ILE A 278 -17.02 -26.78 -14.35
N LYS A 279 -18.20 -27.32 -14.01
CA LYS A 279 -19.50 -26.67 -14.32
C LYS A 279 -19.68 -25.34 -13.58
N ILE A 280 -19.28 -25.30 -12.31
CA ILE A 280 -19.30 -24.08 -11.50
C ILE A 280 -18.28 -23.09 -12.04
N LEU A 281 -17.08 -23.57 -12.35
CA LEU A 281 -16.00 -22.72 -12.87
C LEU A 281 -16.39 -22.03 -14.19
N ILE A 282 -16.98 -22.77 -15.14
CA ILE A 282 -17.50 -22.23 -16.41
C ILE A 282 -18.64 -21.23 -16.15
N TYR A 283 -19.57 -21.54 -15.25
CA TYR A 283 -20.67 -20.64 -14.92
C TYR A 283 -20.15 -19.30 -14.35
N LEU A 284 -19.20 -19.37 -13.41
CA LEU A 284 -18.64 -18.18 -12.77
C LEU A 284 -17.76 -17.38 -13.73
N SER A 285 -16.95 -18.04 -14.56
CA SER A 285 -16.12 -17.33 -15.56
C SER A 285 -16.98 -16.58 -16.58
N GLY A 286 -18.08 -17.16 -17.05
CA GLY A 286 -19.01 -16.46 -17.96
C GLY A 286 -19.67 -15.23 -17.32
N LYS A 287 -19.84 -15.21 -15.99
CA LYS A 287 -20.29 -14.01 -15.27
C LYS A 287 -19.17 -12.97 -15.20
N VAL A 288 -17.92 -13.38 -14.97
CA VAL A 288 -16.78 -12.47 -14.96
C VAL A 288 -16.53 -11.86 -16.33
N GLU A 289 -16.66 -12.63 -17.42
CA GLU A 289 -16.57 -12.12 -18.79
C GLU A 289 -17.63 -11.05 -19.06
N LYS A 290 -18.88 -11.30 -18.65
CA LYS A 290 -19.95 -10.30 -18.74
C LYS A 290 -19.65 -9.04 -17.92
N LEU A 291 -19.08 -9.20 -16.73
CA LEU A 291 -18.66 -8.08 -15.90
C LEU A 291 -17.54 -7.27 -16.57
N LYS A 292 -16.57 -7.95 -17.20
CA LYS A 292 -15.48 -7.33 -17.96
C LYS A 292 -16.03 -6.44 -19.07
N ASP A 293 -16.97 -6.96 -19.87
CA ASP A 293 -17.63 -6.19 -20.93
C ASP A 293 -18.39 -4.97 -20.38
N LEU A 294 -19.11 -5.14 -19.26
CA LEU A 294 -19.87 -4.05 -18.64
C LEU A 294 -18.94 -2.94 -18.12
N MET A 295 -17.92 -3.30 -17.34
CA MET A 295 -16.97 -2.32 -16.77
C MET A 295 -16.22 -1.58 -17.89
N TYR A 296 -15.75 -2.30 -18.90
CA TYR A 296 -15.10 -1.70 -20.06
C TYR A 296 -16.02 -0.72 -20.80
N SER A 297 -17.29 -1.07 -20.99
CA SER A 297 -18.24 -0.20 -21.70
C SER A 297 -18.50 1.14 -21.00
N LEU A 298 -18.29 1.19 -19.68
CA LEU A 298 -18.48 2.39 -18.86
C LEU A 298 -17.25 3.30 -18.88
N CYS A 299 -16.04 2.73 -18.93
CA CYS A 299 -14.78 3.49 -18.92
C CYS A 299 -13.76 2.91 -19.93
N PRO A 300 -14.04 2.97 -21.24
CA PRO A 300 -13.24 2.26 -22.25
C PRO A 300 -11.79 2.78 -22.35
N GLN A 301 -11.54 4.05 -22.01
CA GLN A 301 -10.21 4.65 -22.07
C GLN A 301 -9.21 3.97 -21.12
N GLU A 302 -9.69 3.43 -20.01
CA GLU A 302 -8.85 2.74 -19.06
C GLU A 302 -8.56 1.30 -19.52
N GLY A 303 -9.42 0.67 -20.32
CA GLY A 303 -9.26 -0.72 -20.73
C GLY A 303 -9.90 -1.71 -19.78
N ALA A 304 -9.83 -3.00 -20.12
CA ALA A 304 -10.45 -4.07 -19.35
C ALA A 304 -9.45 -4.77 -18.40
N PHE A 305 -9.96 -5.34 -17.30
CA PHE A 305 -9.14 -6.10 -16.36
C PHE A 305 -8.71 -7.45 -16.94
N TYR A 306 -7.56 -7.96 -16.48
CA TYR A 306 -7.05 -9.30 -16.79
C TYR A 306 -7.29 -10.32 -15.68
N LEU A 307 -7.52 -9.85 -14.44
CA LEU A 307 -7.87 -10.71 -13.30
C LEU A 307 -9.01 -10.08 -12.50
N CYS A 308 -9.98 -10.91 -12.13
CA CYS A 308 -10.93 -10.63 -11.06
C CYS A 308 -10.72 -11.65 -9.94
N LYS A 309 -10.41 -11.18 -8.73
CA LYS A 309 -10.30 -12.00 -7.52
C LYS A 309 -11.47 -11.66 -6.60
N ILE A 310 -12.21 -12.68 -6.15
CA ILE A 310 -13.29 -12.54 -5.18
C ILE A 310 -13.01 -13.46 -3.99
N THR A 311 -13.01 -12.91 -2.79
CA THR A 311 -12.88 -13.67 -1.54
C THR A 311 -14.20 -13.62 -0.78
N ILE A 312 -14.72 -14.80 -0.40
CA ILE A 312 -15.91 -14.96 0.45
C ILE A 312 -15.50 -15.58 1.78
N TYR A 313 -15.85 -14.91 2.86
CA TYR A 313 -15.62 -15.37 4.23
C TYR A 313 -16.85 -16.12 4.76
N LYS A 314 -16.66 -16.90 5.83
CA LYS A 314 -17.72 -17.71 6.47
C LYS A 314 -18.92 -16.87 6.96
N ASP A 315 -18.70 -15.62 7.30
CA ASP A 315 -19.72 -14.64 7.70
C ASP A 315 -20.41 -13.94 6.51
N ASN A 316 -20.14 -14.39 5.29
CA ASN A 316 -20.63 -13.84 4.02
C ASN A 316 -20.07 -12.45 3.66
N HIS A 317 -19.05 -11.97 4.40
CA HIS A 317 -18.27 -10.83 3.96
C HIS A 317 -17.59 -11.16 2.62
N MET A 318 -17.48 -10.15 1.73
CA MET A 318 -16.90 -10.30 0.40
C MET A 318 -15.87 -9.20 0.14
N ASP A 319 -14.67 -9.62 -0.24
CA ASP A 319 -13.64 -8.74 -0.84
C ASP A 319 -13.55 -9.03 -2.34
N ILE A 320 -13.29 -8.01 -3.16
CA ILE A 320 -13.11 -8.15 -4.60
C ILE A 320 -12.02 -7.20 -5.10
N ARG A 321 -11.14 -7.72 -5.95
CA ARG A 321 -10.02 -7.00 -6.53
C ARG A 321 -9.91 -7.27 -8.02
N PHE A 322 -9.47 -6.26 -8.75
CA PHE A 322 -9.21 -6.34 -10.18
C PHE A 322 -7.74 -6.03 -10.45
N ASP A 323 -7.13 -6.77 -11.37
CA ASP A 323 -5.80 -6.44 -11.90
C ASP A 323 -5.89 -6.17 -13.40
N TYR A 324 -5.32 -5.05 -13.82
CA TYR A 324 -5.28 -4.57 -15.19
C TYR A 324 -3.85 -4.47 -15.73
N ASP A 325 -2.85 -4.50 -14.85
CA ASP A 325 -1.54 -3.90 -15.07
C ASP A 325 -0.39 -4.86 -14.77
N THR A 326 -0.63 -5.88 -13.95
CA THR A 326 0.36 -6.94 -13.71
C THR A 326 0.22 -8.04 -14.74
N ARG A 327 1.36 -8.60 -15.15
CA ARG A 327 1.44 -9.91 -15.80
C ARG A 327 2.18 -10.87 -14.88
N ASP A 328 1.43 -11.57 -14.03
CA ASP A 328 1.99 -12.50 -13.05
C ASP A 328 2.42 -13.84 -13.69
N GLU A 329 3.07 -14.71 -12.91
CA GLU A 329 3.53 -16.01 -13.42
C GLU A 329 2.37 -16.91 -13.87
N LYS A 330 1.21 -16.85 -13.19
CA LYS A 330 0.04 -17.65 -13.58
C LYS A 330 -0.49 -17.20 -14.94
N GLN A 331 -0.55 -15.90 -15.21
CA GLN A 331 -0.95 -15.37 -16.50
C GLN A 331 0.07 -15.70 -17.60
N LYS A 332 1.37 -15.76 -17.29
CA LYS A 332 2.40 -16.20 -18.24
C LYS A 332 2.29 -17.69 -18.58
N GLU A 333 1.92 -18.52 -17.61
CA GLU A 333 1.70 -19.96 -17.81
C GLU A 333 0.40 -20.23 -18.59
N ALA A 334 -0.64 -19.43 -18.33
CA ALA A 334 -1.96 -19.61 -18.89
C ALA A 334 -2.16 -19.02 -20.30
N PHE A 335 -1.48 -17.92 -20.63
CA PHE A 335 -1.76 -17.13 -21.83
C PHE A 335 -0.50 -16.71 -22.59
N ASN A 336 -0.60 -16.75 -23.91
CA ASN A 336 0.44 -16.33 -24.83
C ASN A 336 0.38 -14.82 -25.11
N ASP A 337 1.47 -14.27 -25.63
CA ASP A 337 1.53 -12.87 -26.06
C ASP A 337 0.49 -12.51 -27.14
N SER A 338 0.05 -13.47 -27.96
CA SER A 338 -1.04 -13.28 -28.93
C SER A 338 -2.35 -12.92 -28.25
N ASP A 339 -2.67 -13.62 -27.16
CA ASP A 339 -3.97 -13.53 -26.50
C ASP A 339 -4.14 -12.12 -25.92
N PHE A 340 -3.08 -11.54 -25.35
CA PHE A 340 -3.08 -10.14 -24.88
C PHE A 340 -3.20 -9.12 -26.01
N SER A 341 -2.61 -9.37 -27.18
CA SER A 341 -2.75 -8.48 -28.34
C SER A 341 -4.15 -8.53 -28.96
N GLU A 342 -4.79 -9.69 -28.93
CA GLU A 342 -6.17 -9.88 -29.37
C GLU A 342 -7.15 -9.27 -28.35
N ASP A 343 -6.90 -9.46 -27.04
CA ASP A 343 -7.63 -8.79 -25.97
C ASP A 343 -7.55 -7.26 -26.12
N PHE A 344 -6.37 -6.70 -26.36
CA PHE A 344 -6.22 -5.26 -26.62
C PHE A 344 -6.99 -4.79 -27.87
N SER A 345 -7.12 -5.64 -28.89
CA SER A 345 -7.91 -5.31 -30.08
C SER A 345 -9.40 -5.24 -29.77
N LYS A 346 -9.89 -6.03 -28.80
CA LYS A 346 -11.27 -6.02 -28.31
C LYS A 346 -11.52 -4.92 -27.27
N TYR A 347 -10.53 -4.67 -26.40
CA TYR A 347 -10.57 -3.72 -25.29
C TYR A 347 -9.41 -2.72 -25.36
N PRO A 348 -9.35 -1.88 -26.41
CA PRO A 348 -8.30 -0.88 -26.53
C PRO A 348 -8.35 0.08 -25.35
N ARG A 349 -7.19 0.58 -24.94
CA ARG A 349 -7.03 1.53 -23.82
C ARG A 349 -6.08 2.65 -24.21
N ALA A 350 -6.25 3.81 -23.58
CA ALA A 350 -5.41 4.98 -23.84
C ALA A 350 -3.96 4.70 -23.44
N LYS A 351 -3.03 5.38 -24.09
CA LYS A 351 -1.59 5.09 -24.02
C LYS A 351 -1.05 5.15 -22.60
N GLU A 352 -1.55 6.05 -21.77
CA GLU A 352 -1.22 6.22 -20.36
C GLU A 352 -1.61 4.99 -19.51
N PHE A 353 -2.64 4.24 -19.90
CA PHE A 353 -3.12 3.03 -19.19
C PHE A 353 -2.51 1.72 -19.69
N ILE A 354 -1.50 1.78 -20.55
CA ILE A 354 -0.83 0.60 -21.11
C ILE A 354 0.42 0.29 -20.27
N PRO A 355 0.46 -0.84 -19.54
CA PRO A 355 1.66 -1.25 -18.81
C PRO A 355 2.80 -1.62 -19.79
N ASP A 356 4.05 -1.51 -19.32
CA ASP A 356 5.24 -1.70 -20.17
C ASP A 356 5.28 -3.08 -20.85
N TRP A 357 4.92 -4.14 -20.13
CA TRP A 357 4.89 -5.50 -20.68
C TRP A 357 3.89 -5.62 -21.84
N LEU A 358 2.75 -4.92 -21.78
CA LEU A 358 1.75 -4.92 -22.83
C LEU A 358 2.23 -4.07 -24.01
N ALA A 359 2.80 -2.89 -23.74
CA ALA A 359 3.40 -2.06 -24.77
C ALA A 359 4.47 -2.82 -25.58
N ASP A 360 5.27 -3.66 -24.93
CA ASP A 360 6.30 -4.47 -25.58
C ASP A 360 5.70 -5.61 -26.42
N ILE A 361 4.59 -6.21 -26.00
CA ILE A 361 3.82 -7.15 -26.84
C ILE A 361 3.29 -6.44 -28.08
N LEU A 362 2.61 -5.31 -27.89
CA LEU A 362 1.97 -4.55 -28.98
C LEU A 362 3.00 -4.06 -30.01
N LYS A 363 4.16 -3.55 -29.57
CA LYS A 363 5.28 -3.17 -30.45
C LYS A 363 5.80 -4.36 -31.27
N ARG A 364 6.04 -5.52 -30.63
CA ARG A 364 6.50 -6.75 -31.33
C ARG A 364 5.48 -7.23 -32.37
N LYS A 365 4.19 -7.06 -32.07
CA LYS A 365 3.07 -7.39 -32.97
C LYS A 365 2.73 -6.29 -33.98
N ARG A 366 3.43 -5.15 -33.95
CA ARG A 366 3.21 -3.98 -34.83
C ARG A 366 1.79 -3.40 -34.74
N ILE A 367 1.20 -3.44 -33.54
CA ILE A 367 -0.10 -2.84 -33.25
C ILE A 367 0.13 -1.40 -32.77
N SER A 368 -0.59 -0.45 -33.34
CA SER A 368 -0.55 0.97 -32.94
C SER A 368 -1.38 1.21 -31.68
N PHE A 369 -0.86 2.02 -30.77
CA PHE A 369 -1.51 2.40 -29.51
C PHE A 369 -1.02 3.76 -29.00
#